data_AF-A0A0M8YHX0-F1
#
_entry.id   AF-A0A0M8YHX0-F1
#
_cell.length_a   1.000
_cell.length_b   1.000
_cell.length_c   1.000
_cell.angle_alpha   90.00
_cell.angle_beta   90.00
_cell.angle_gamma   90.00
#
_symmetry.space_group_name_H-M   'P 1'
#
loop_
_entity.id
_entity.type
_entity.pdbx_description
1 polymer ?
#
loop_
_entity_poly.entity_id
_entity_poly.type
_entity_poly.pdbx_seq_one_letter_code
_entity_poly.pdbx_strand_id
1 'polypeptide(L)'
;MIRPGLAVLAVLVASAAHVVVPAVAVAEPVAAPALSRYTTVTPARVLDTRGGVGAPAGRVGAGGTVTVDLSGRLPVTATAVLLNVTGLAASTSTTITAFQTGTTRPGTAAVNLYTNESRAGSVTVQVGPDRKVDLHNAAGTLDLVADLSGYYATGSGAKYRPTASAELFDVALGAAATRTVDLAARVPAGATAVAVALTAGQTTAPTSVTAWQAGTARPGTSVVTMAARRTVSNLAVVALGADRKLSLFNEAGTIRVIGQLVGYYGADADGAFVPVTPHRALDTTTGQGNDSGVAGPLKAGEYLDVDVTASAPALPILGAVFNLTATQGTGTARISVSQSLGGYTTRTLYAEAARTATTQVFGEFDTWQEIGVVNSGTSGSVHLLGDVTGYFVDTCVGNAGCVFVWGAGVTGQFGDGTSGYRAEPGAIPDFGDVVAVAGGVWENMALRADGTVWVWGYSDAVPGLTAYRPQRGRSRQRPGARVGRHGVVVGPHRLRPDR
;
A
#
# COMPACT_ATOMS: atom_id res chain seq x y z
N MET A 1 34.35 38.27 -88.57
CA MET A 1 33.33 37.23 -88.86
C MET A 1 33.05 36.50 -87.56
N ILE A 2 31.81 36.60 -87.06
CA ILE A 2 31.36 36.02 -85.78
C ILE A 2 31.12 34.52 -85.94
N ARG A 3 31.57 33.70 -84.97
CA ARG A 3 30.82 32.54 -84.42
C ARG A 3 31.43 32.08 -83.06
N PRO A 4 30.61 31.49 -82.16
CA PRO A 4 30.81 31.50 -80.70
C PRO A 4 31.22 30.13 -80.12
N GLY A 5 31.62 30.07 -78.83
CA GLY A 5 31.81 28.78 -78.16
C GLY A 5 32.22 28.85 -76.68
N LEU A 6 31.22 28.69 -75.81
CA LEU A 6 31.23 28.15 -74.44
C LEU A 6 32.22 28.71 -73.40
N ALA A 7 31.67 29.48 -72.46
CA ALA A 7 32.18 29.57 -71.09
C ALA A 7 31.59 28.43 -70.26
N VAL A 8 32.43 27.52 -69.75
CA VAL A 8 32.04 26.51 -68.77
C VAL A 8 32.09 27.14 -67.38
N LEU A 9 30.93 27.33 -66.78
CA LEU A 9 30.78 27.70 -65.37
C LEU A 9 30.94 26.43 -64.52
N ALA A 10 32.06 26.29 -63.82
CA ALA A 10 32.22 25.25 -62.81
C ALA A 10 31.37 25.62 -61.58
N VAL A 11 30.25 24.92 -61.38
CA VAL A 11 29.47 24.99 -60.14
C VAL A 11 30.13 24.07 -59.12
N LEU A 12 30.76 24.67 -58.09
CA LEU A 12 31.13 23.93 -56.88
C LEU A 12 29.83 23.55 -56.15
N VAL A 13 29.46 22.27 -56.18
CA VAL A 13 28.41 21.76 -55.30
C VAL A 13 29.05 21.53 -53.93
N ALA A 14 28.85 22.49 -53.01
CA ALA A 14 29.13 22.27 -51.60
C ALA A 14 28.11 21.22 -51.08
N SER A 15 28.58 20.00 -50.84
CA SER A 15 27.78 19.00 -50.11
C SER A 15 27.58 19.50 -48.69
N ALA A 16 26.36 19.93 -48.36
CA ALA A 16 25.97 20.15 -46.98
C ALA A 16 26.00 18.80 -46.26
N ALA A 17 27.07 18.55 -45.50
CA ALA A 17 27.12 17.47 -44.54
C ALA A 17 25.97 17.70 -43.54
N HIS A 18 24.92 16.90 -43.65
CA HIS A 18 23.86 16.89 -42.65
C HIS A 18 24.48 16.30 -41.39
N VAL A 19 24.73 17.14 -40.38
CA VAL A 19 24.99 16.67 -39.03
C VAL A 19 23.70 16.02 -38.56
N VAL A 20 23.63 14.69 -38.69
CA VAL A 20 22.61 13.90 -38.02
C VAL A 20 22.97 13.94 -36.55
N VAL A 21 22.39 14.88 -35.81
CA VAL A 21 22.36 14.81 -34.36
C VAL A 21 21.55 13.55 -34.03
N PRO A 22 22.14 12.51 -33.42
CA PRO A 22 21.34 11.36 -32.99
C PRO A 22 20.24 11.90 -32.09
N ALA A 23 18.99 11.55 -32.39
CA ALA A 23 17.89 11.81 -31.48
C ALA A 23 18.31 11.19 -30.14
N VAL A 24 18.58 12.05 -29.15
CA VAL A 24 18.70 11.62 -27.77
C VAL A 24 17.38 10.92 -27.51
N ALA A 25 17.43 9.61 -27.27
CA ALA A 25 16.26 8.87 -26.82
C ALA A 25 15.78 9.60 -25.56
N VAL A 26 14.69 10.36 -25.70
CA VAL A 26 13.96 10.84 -24.54
C VAL A 26 13.51 9.56 -23.88
N ALA A 27 14.10 9.25 -22.72
CA ALA A 27 13.64 8.14 -21.90
C ALA A 27 12.12 8.25 -21.82
N GLU A 28 11.42 7.18 -22.18
CA GLU A 28 9.97 7.14 -22.00
C GLU A 28 9.67 7.64 -20.59
N PRO A 29 8.70 8.55 -20.40
CA PRO A 29 8.34 8.98 -19.06
C PRO A 29 8.04 7.72 -18.25
N VAL A 30 8.81 7.49 -17.18
CA VAL A 30 8.58 6.39 -16.25
C VAL A 30 7.09 6.40 -15.93
N ALA A 31 6.39 5.30 -16.24
CA ALA A 31 4.95 5.23 -16.05
C ALA A 31 4.62 5.68 -14.63
N ALA A 32 3.75 6.69 -14.51
CA ALA A 32 3.39 7.23 -13.20
C ALA A 32 2.87 6.08 -12.31
N PRO A 33 3.28 6.02 -11.03
CA PRO A 33 2.88 4.94 -10.14
C PRO A 33 1.35 4.87 -10.03
N ALA A 34 0.81 3.66 -10.06
CA ALA A 34 -0.64 3.43 -10.02
C ALA A 34 -1.19 3.69 -8.61
N LEU A 35 -1.63 4.93 -8.37
CA LEU A 35 -2.27 5.34 -7.12
C LEU A 35 -3.54 4.53 -6.89
N SER A 36 -3.50 3.68 -5.87
CA SER A 36 -4.53 2.68 -5.62
C SER A 36 -5.23 2.93 -4.29
N ARG A 37 -6.51 2.60 -4.21
CA ARG A 37 -7.33 2.77 -3.00
C ARG A 37 -7.84 1.41 -2.54
N TYR A 38 -8.02 1.26 -1.23
CA TYR A 38 -8.40 0.00 -0.63
C TYR A 38 -9.91 -0.21 -0.70
N THR A 39 -10.31 -1.41 -1.09
CA THR A 39 -11.71 -1.85 -1.07
C THR A 39 -11.80 -3.08 -0.19
N THR A 40 -12.69 -3.02 0.80
CA THR A 40 -13.02 -4.16 1.65
C THR A 40 -13.84 -5.19 0.88
N VAL A 41 -13.66 -6.46 1.22
CA VAL A 41 -14.57 -7.52 0.80
C VAL A 41 -15.06 -8.27 2.03
N THR A 42 -16.19 -8.98 1.90
CA THR A 42 -16.52 -10.00 2.90
C THR A 42 -15.41 -11.05 2.90
N PRO A 43 -14.71 -11.29 4.03
CA PRO A 43 -13.58 -12.20 4.05
C PRO A 43 -13.95 -13.59 3.49
N ALA A 44 -13.18 -14.06 2.52
CA ALA A 44 -13.51 -15.25 1.76
C ALA A 44 -12.28 -16.14 1.57
N ARG A 45 -12.47 -17.45 1.77
CA ARG A 45 -11.46 -18.46 1.46
C ARG A 45 -11.28 -18.57 -0.04
N VAL A 46 -10.07 -18.28 -0.51
CA VAL A 46 -9.68 -18.33 -1.93
C VAL A 46 -8.73 -19.49 -2.23
N LEU A 47 -8.09 -20.05 -1.20
CA LEU A 47 -7.27 -21.26 -1.29
C LEU A 47 -7.49 -22.13 -0.05
N ASP A 48 -7.64 -23.44 -0.23
CA ASP A 48 -7.53 -24.45 0.83
C ASP A 48 -7.15 -25.80 0.22
N THR A 49 -5.88 -26.17 0.40
CA THR A 49 -5.32 -27.39 -0.19
C THR A 49 -5.82 -28.67 0.50
N ARG A 50 -6.52 -28.59 1.63
CA ARG A 50 -7.11 -29.78 2.28
C ARG A 50 -8.38 -30.20 1.57
N GLY A 51 -9.19 -29.22 1.19
CA GLY A 51 -10.51 -29.41 0.58
C GLY A 51 -10.54 -29.21 -0.94
N GLY A 52 -9.42 -28.78 -1.54
CA GLY A 52 -9.34 -28.54 -2.98
C GLY A 52 -9.99 -27.21 -3.42
N VAL A 53 -10.00 -26.19 -2.55
CA VAL A 53 -10.50 -24.85 -2.90
C VAL A 53 -9.38 -24.07 -3.57
N GLY A 54 -9.61 -23.56 -4.78
CA GLY A 54 -8.65 -22.72 -5.52
C GLY A 54 -7.43 -23.45 -6.08
N ALA A 55 -7.15 -24.68 -5.62
CA ALA A 55 -6.11 -25.58 -6.12
C ALA A 55 -6.52 -27.03 -5.86
N PRO A 56 -5.92 -28.03 -6.54
CA PRO A 56 -6.16 -29.44 -6.23
C PRO A 56 -5.89 -29.77 -4.75
N ALA A 57 -6.66 -30.71 -4.19
CA ALA A 57 -6.44 -31.17 -2.83
C ALA A 57 -5.08 -31.91 -2.72
N GLY A 58 -4.28 -31.56 -1.72
CA GLY A 58 -2.97 -32.15 -1.47
C GLY A 58 -2.02 -31.21 -0.75
N ARG A 59 -1.21 -31.76 0.15
CA ARG A 59 -0.17 -31.00 0.85
C ARG A 59 0.85 -30.46 -0.14
N VAL A 60 1.28 -29.22 0.08
CA VAL A 60 2.30 -28.57 -0.73
C VAL A 60 3.68 -29.04 -0.27
N GLY A 61 4.41 -29.70 -1.16
CA GLY A 61 5.75 -30.23 -0.90
C GLY A 61 6.84 -29.17 -0.80
N ALA A 62 8.07 -29.61 -0.54
CA ALA A 62 9.24 -28.75 -0.43
C ALA A 62 9.56 -28.13 -1.79
N GLY A 63 9.77 -26.82 -1.84
CA GLY A 63 9.94 -26.08 -3.08
C GLY A 63 8.66 -25.96 -3.93
N GLY A 64 7.52 -26.46 -3.43
CA GLY A 64 6.23 -26.40 -4.13
C GLY A 64 5.66 -24.99 -4.16
N THR A 65 5.00 -24.64 -5.26
CA THR A 65 4.30 -23.37 -5.43
C THR A 65 2.84 -23.65 -5.81
N VAL A 66 1.92 -22.93 -5.19
CA VAL A 66 0.49 -22.94 -5.52
C VAL A 66 0.08 -21.54 -5.97
N THR A 67 -0.55 -21.46 -7.13
CA THR A 67 -1.09 -20.20 -7.66
C THR A 67 -2.53 -20.01 -7.19
N VAL A 68 -2.80 -18.83 -6.63
CA VAL A 68 -4.14 -18.37 -6.23
C VAL A 68 -4.68 -17.49 -7.35
N ASP A 69 -5.72 -17.95 -8.05
CA ASP A 69 -6.40 -17.19 -9.09
C ASP A 69 -7.50 -16.32 -8.49
N LEU A 70 -7.29 -15.00 -8.53
CA LEU A 70 -8.22 -14.01 -7.99
C LEU A 70 -8.96 -13.24 -9.10
N SER A 71 -8.82 -13.67 -10.36
CA SER A 71 -9.34 -12.95 -11.52
C SER A 71 -10.86 -12.76 -11.51
N GLY A 72 -11.59 -13.71 -10.92
CA GLY A 72 -13.05 -13.65 -10.71
C GLY A 72 -13.50 -12.93 -9.44
N ARG A 73 -12.56 -12.48 -8.60
CA ARG A 73 -12.83 -11.76 -7.33
C ARG A 73 -12.37 -10.30 -7.37
N LEU A 74 -11.45 -9.97 -8.27
CA LEU A 74 -10.82 -8.66 -8.35
C LEU A 74 -11.19 -7.94 -9.64
N PRO A 75 -11.40 -6.61 -9.59
CA PRO A 75 -11.56 -5.81 -10.80
C PRO A 75 -10.27 -5.80 -11.62
N VAL A 76 -10.38 -5.53 -12.92
CA VAL A 76 -9.21 -5.39 -13.82
C VAL A 76 -8.26 -4.25 -13.43
N THR A 77 -8.73 -3.30 -12.62
CA THR A 77 -7.95 -2.18 -12.08
C THR A 77 -7.21 -2.52 -10.79
N ALA A 78 -7.32 -3.77 -10.29
CA ALA A 78 -6.61 -4.21 -9.10
C ALA A 78 -5.10 -4.19 -9.30
N THR A 79 -4.39 -3.67 -8.30
CA THR A 79 -2.92 -3.53 -8.30
C THR A 79 -2.27 -4.31 -7.18
N ALA A 80 -3.00 -4.57 -6.08
CA ALA A 80 -2.54 -5.42 -4.99
C ALA A 80 -3.71 -6.06 -4.23
N VAL A 81 -3.42 -7.10 -3.45
CA VAL A 81 -4.38 -7.78 -2.58
C VAL A 81 -3.87 -7.92 -1.18
N LEU A 82 -4.79 -7.88 -0.21
CA LEU A 82 -4.52 -8.22 1.18
C LEU A 82 -5.05 -9.64 1.45
N LEU A 83 -4.14 -10.55 1.72
CA LEU A 83 -4.42 -11.94 2.05
C LEU A 83 -4.03 -12.23 3.50
N ASN A 84 -4.80 -13.08 4.17
CA ASN A 84 -4.29 -13.80 5.33
C ASN A 84 -3.91 -15.22 4.90
N VAL A 85 -2.62 -15.52 4.92
CA VAL A 85 -2.06 -16.82 4.51
C VAL A 85 -1.79 -17.66 5.74
N THR A 86 -2.28 -18.89 5.75
CA THR A 86 -2.11 -19.84 6.85
C THR A 86 -1.41 -21.10 6.36
N GLY A 87 -0.26 -21.40 6.95
CA GLY A 87 0.35 -22.72 6.85
C GLY A 87 -0.18 -23.61 7.98
N LEU A 88 -0.55 -24.85 7.65
CA LEU A 88 -1.10 -25.79 8.61
C LEU A 88 -0.22 -27.03 8.73
N ALA A 89 0.07 -27.38 9.99
CA ALA A 89 0.79 -28.58 10.41
C ALA A 89 2.08 -28.83 9.60
N ALA A 90 2.98 -27.85 9.54
CA ALA A 90 4.21 -27.97 8.76
C ALA A 90 5.05 -29.19 9.21
N SER A 91 5.50 -30.04 8.29
CA SER A 91 6.24 -31.26 8.64
C SER A 91 7.69 -31.00 9.07
N THR A 92 8.22 -29.80 8.79
CA THR A 92 9.51 -29.29 9.24
C THR A 92 9.41 -27.76 9.33
N SER A 93 10.40 -27.11 9.96
CA SER A 93 10.50 -25.66 9.92
C SER A 93 10.62 -25.17 8.48
N THR A 94 9.79 -24.20 8.10
CA THR A 94 9.68 -23.71 6.73
C THR A 94 9.16 -22.28 6.68
N THR A 95 9.29 -21.68 5.50
CA THR A 95 8.83 -20.33 5.20
C THR A 95 7.87 -20.38 4.02
N ILE A 96 6.78 -19.63 4.13
CA ILE A 96 5.88 -19.35 3.03
C ILE A 96 6.21 -17.98 2.47
N THR A 97 6.44 -17.90 1.17
CA THR A 97 6.63 -16.63 0.44
C THR A 97 5.44 -16.41 -0.48
N ALA A 98 4.86 -15.21 -0.45
CA ALA A 98 3.77 -14.80 -1.32
C ALA A 98 4.26 -13.70 -2.28
N PHE A 99 4.00 -13.84 -3.58
CA PHE A 99 4.48 -12.91 -4.60
C PHE A 99 3.59 -12.91 -5.85
N GLN A 100 3.73 -11.89 -6.67
CA GLN A 100 2.98 -11.78 -7.93
C GLN A 100 3.35 -12.96 -8.86
N THR A 101 2.34 -13.59 -9.46
CA THR A 101 2.60 -14.66 -10.44
C THR A 101 3.41 -14.14 -11.62
N GLY A 102 4.40 -14.92 -12.06
CA GLY A 102 5.28 -14.56 -13.17
C GLY A 102 6.43 -13.61 -12.82
N THR A 103 6.59 -13.20 -11.56
CA THR A 103 7.78 -12.45 -11.11
C THR A 103 8.79 -13.39 -10.45
N THR A 104 10.03 -12.89 -10.26
CA THR A 104 11.01 -13.60 -9.45
C THR A 104 10.52 -13.70 -8.00
N ARG A 105 10.71 -14.87 -7.39
CA ARG A 105 10.36 -15.07 -5.98
C ARG A 105 11.26 -14.18 -5.12
N PRO A 106 10.70 -13.31 -4.29
CA PRO A 106 11.48 -12.44 -3.42
C PRO A 106 12.04 -13.26 -2.23
N GLY A 107 13.11 -12.78 -1.58
CA GLY A 107 13.70 -13.42 -0.40
C GLY A 107 12.88 -13.24 0.90
N THR A 108 11.65 -12.77 0.78
CA THR A 108 10.83 -12.25 1.88
C THR A 108 9.91 -13.34 2.42
N ALA A 109 9.71 -13.37 3.74
CA ALA A 109 8.84 -14.32 4.40
C ALA A 109 7.45 -13.70 4.62
N ALA A 110 6.39 -14.35 4.15
CA ALA A 110 5.02 -14.01 4.54
C ALA A 110 4.66 -14.70 5.86
N VAL A 111 5.04 -15.97 6.03
CA VAL A 111 4.83 -16.75 7.25
C VAL A 111 6.04 -17.63 7.53
N ASN A 112 6.48 -17.66 8.79
CA ASN A 112 7.49 -18.61 9.27
C ASN A 112 6.82 -19.63 10.19
N LEU A 113 7.05 -20.92 9.94
CA LEU A 113 6.49 -22.01 10.70
C LEU A 113 7.60 -22.92 11.24
N TYR A 114 7.42 -23.43 12.45
CA TYR A 114 8.23 -24.53 12.99
C TYR A 114 7.57 -25.88 12.68
N THR A 115 8.32 -26.95 12.87
CA THR A 115 7.80 -28.32 12.81
C THR A 115 6.54 -28.48 13.68
N ASN A 116 5.50 -29.07 13.10
CA ASN A 116 4.16 -29.27 13.65
C ASN A 116 3.42 -27.99 14.06
N GLU A 117 3.83 -26.82 13.55
CA GLU A 117 3.15 -25.56 13.80
C GLU A 117 2.08 -25.28 12.74
N SER A 118 1.02 -24.59 13.17
CA SER A 118 0.05 -23.94 12.30
C SER A 118 0.03 -22.46 12.64
N ARG A 119 0.21 -21.60 11.63
CA ARG A 119 0.34 -20.16 11.83
C ARG A 119 -0.20 -19.39 10.64
N ALA A 120 -0.89 -18.30 10.96
CA ALA A 120 -1.37 -17.33 9.99
C ALA A 120 -0.46 -16.09 9.94
N GLY A 121 -0.39 -15.46 8.77
CA GLY A 121 0.24 -14.16 8.57
C GLY A 121 -0.46 -13.37 7.47
N SER A 122 -0.68 -12.08 7.75
CA SER A 122 -1.23 -11.12 6.82
C SER A 122 -0.16 -10.69 5.83
N VAL A 123 -0.48 -10.63 4.53
CA VAL A 123 0.43 -10.20 3.48
C VAL A 123 -0.28 -9.35 2.44
N THR A 124 0.30 -8.20 2.09
CA THR A 124 -0.10 -7.41 0.93
C THR A 124 0.79 -7.81 -0.24
N VAL A 125 0.18 -8.23 -1.34
CA VAL A 125 0.89 -8.75 -2.52
C VAL A 125 0.45 -7.98 -3.75
N GLN A 126 1.40 -7.46 -4.51
CA GLN A 126 1.14 -6.89 -5.83
C GLN A 126 0.51 -7.95 -6.75
N VAL A 127 -0.45 -7.54 -7.58
CA VAL A 127 -1.05 -8.41 -8.60
C VAL A 127 -0.81 -7.85 -10.00
N GLY A 128 -0.56 -8.74 -10.96
CA GLY A 128 -0.45 -8.40 -12.36
C GLY A 128 -1.82 -8.29 -13.04
N PRO A 129 -1.84 -8.03 -14.36
CA PRO A 129 -3.07 -8.03 -15.16
C PRO A 129 -3.86 -9.35 -15.10
N ASP A 130 -3.17 -10.47 -14.85
CA ASP A 130 -3.74 -11.80 -14.66
C ASP A 130 -4.45 -11.97 -13.30
N ARG A 131 -4.19 -11.08 -12.34
CA ARG A 131 -4.77 -11.05 -10.99
C ARG A 131 -4.48 -12.33 -10.21
N LYS A 132 -3.24 -12.82 -10.30
CA LYS A 132 -2.78 -14.04 -9.63
C LYS A 132 -1.65 -13.79 -8.64
N VAL A 133 -1.60 -14.63 -7.62
CA VAL A 133 -0.58 -14.62 -6.57
C VAL A 133 -0.03 -16.04 -6.41
N ASP A 134 1.29 -16.18 -6.34
CA ASP A 134 1.95 -17.44 -6.07
C ASP A 134 2.33 -17.54 -4.58
N LEU A 135 2.01 -18.69 -3.97
CA LEU A 135 2.41 -19.06 -2.61
C LEU A 135 3.41 -20.22 -2.68
N HIS A 136 4.63 -19.96 -2.23
CA HIS A 136 5.73 -20.91 -2.27
C HIS A 136 6.07 -21.45 -0.89
N ASN A 137 6.18 -22.77 -0.76
CA ASN A 137 6.67 -23.45 0.44
C ASN A 137 8.16 -23.81 0.29
N ALA A 138 9.02 -23.30 1.18
CA ALA A 138 10.45 -23.52 1.07
C ALA A 138 10.90 -24.96 1.39
N ALA A 139 10.33 -25.57 2.44
CA ALA A 139 10.78 -26.86 2.98
C ALA A 139 9.63 -27.71 3.53
N GLY A 140 9.86 -29.03 3.63
CA GLY A 140 8.89 -29.99 4.14
C GLY A 140 7.55 -29.99 3.41
N THR A 141 6.49 -30.44 4.08
CA THR A 141 5.13 -30.45 3.56
C THR A 141 4.19 -29.72 4.50
N LEU A 142 3.22 -29.00 3.95
CA LEU A 142 2.17 -28.31 4.73
C LEU A 142 0.88 -28.19 3.92
N ASP A 143 -0.23 -27.95 4.60
CA ASP A 143 -1.45 -27.50 3.94
C ASP A 143 -1.48 -25.96 3.90
N LEU A 144 -1.86 -25.39 2.76
CA LEU A 144 -2.01 -23.94 2.57
C LEU A 144 -3.48 -23.56 2.58
N VAL A 145 -3.78 -22.52 3.35
CA VAL A 145 -5.05 -21.79 3.29
C VAL A 145 -4.75 -20.32 3.01
N ALA A 146 -5.52 -19.68 2.15
CA ALA A 146 -5.47 -18.23 1.96
C ALA A 146 -6.87 -17.65 1.94
N ASP A 147 -7.05 -16.60 2.72
CA ASP A 147 -8.30 -15.87 2.86
C ASP A 147 -8.11 -14.43 2.35
N LEU A 148 -8.99 -13.99 1.44
CA LEU A 148 -8.99 -12.64 0.88
C LEU A 148 -9.73 -11.69 1.83
N SER A 149 -9.05 -10.64 2.28
CA SER A 149 -9.59 -9.62 3.19
C SER A 149 -9.98 -8.32 2.48
N GLY A 150 -9.32 -8.02 1.35
CA GLY A 150 -9.57 -6.84 0.54
C GLY A 150 -8.55 -6.68 -0.58
N TYR A 151 -8.67 -5.62 -1.36
CA TYR A 151 -7.77 -5.33 -2.47
C TYR A 151 -7.54 -3.84 -2.66
N TYR A 152 -6.45 -3.51 -3.34
CA TYR A 152 -6.15 -2.16 -3.81
C TYR A 152 -6.39 -2.08 -5.31
N ALA A 153 -7.08 -1.04 -5.77
CA ALA A 153 -7.34 -0.81 -7.18
C ALA A 153 -7.28 0.68 -7.52
N THR A 154 -6.99 0.99 -8.79
CA THR A 154 -7.09 2.35 -9.29
C THR A 154 -8.56 2.76 -9.48
N GLY A 155 -8.86 4.04 -9.23
CA GLY A 155 -10.18 4.65 -9.51
C GLY A 155 -11.30 4.38 -8.51
N SER A 156 -11.17 3.43 -7.57
CA SER A 156 -12.22 3.11 -6.58
C SER A 156 -11.64 2.63 -5.25
N GLY A 157 -12.34 2.92 -4.15
CA GLY A 157 -11.96 2.52 -2.80
C GLY A 157 -11.63 3.70 -1.90
N ALA A 158 -11.25 3.41 -0.66
CA ALA A 158 -10.87 4.37 0.35
C ALA A 158 -9.34 4.51 0.48
N LYS A 159 -8.89 5.72 0.81
CA LYS A 159 -7.47 6.00 1.12
C LYS A 159 -7.16 5.59 2.56
N TYR A 160 -5.88 5.45 2.88
CA TYR A 160 -5.39 5.12 4.22
C TYR A 160 -4.97 6.37 4.99
N ARG A 161 -5.28 6.39 6.29
CA ARG A 161 -4.74 7.38 7.23
C ARG A 161 -4.13 6.66 8.43
N PRO A 162 -2.84 6.86 8.73
CA PRO A 162 -2.28 6.38 9.97
C PRO A 162 -2.91 7.15 11.15
N THR A 163 -2.86 6.55 12.33
CA THR A 163 -3.32 7.19 13.56
C THR A 163 -2.27 7.03 14.63
N ALA A 164 -2.13 8.04 15.50
CA ALA A 164 -1.34 7.89 16.71
C ALA A 164 -1.82 6.65 17.48
N SER A 165 -0.93 5.67 17.63
CA SER A 165 -1.23 4.36 18.21
C SER A 165 -1.95 4.48 19.55
N ALA A 166 -3.15 3.93 19.62
CA ALA A 166 -3.89 3.73 20.86
C ALA A 166 -4.34 2.26 20.99
N GLU A 167 -4.25 1.73 22.21
CA GLU A 167 -4.94 0.48 22.53
C GLU A 167 -6.44 0.67 22.29
N LEU A 168 -7.00 -0.11 21.36
CA LEU A 168 -8.42 -0.09 21.05
C LEU A 168 -9.19 -0.96 22.02
N PHE A 169 -8.63 -2.13 22.31
CA PHE A 169 -9.25 -3.11 23.19
C PHE A 169 -8.24 -4.10 23.75
N ASP A 170 -8.57 -4.62 24.92
CA ASP A 170 -7.93 -5.77 25.54
C ASP A 170 -9.06 -6.65 26.09
N VAL A 171 -9.24 -7.83 25.48
CA VAL A 171 -10.39 -8.70 25.76
C VAL A 171 -9.95 -10.13 26.05
N ALA A 172 -10.55 -10.72 27.07
CA ALA A 172 -10.49 -12.16 27.29
C ALA A 172 -11.70 -12.83 26.62
N LEU A 173 -11.45 -13.92 25.91
CA LEU A 173 -12.47 -14.73 25.23
C LEU A 173 -12.35 -16.19 25.66
N GLY A 174 -13.50 -16.79 26.00
CA GLY A 174 -13.62 -18.23 26.21
C GLY A 174 -13.78 -19.00 24.90
N ALA A 175 -13.99 -20.31 25.01
CA ALA A 175 -14.20 -21.17 23.84
C ALA A 175 -15.54 -20.84 23.19
N ALA A 176 -15.56 -20.77 21.85
CA ALA A 176 -16.71 -20.37 21.05
C ALA A 176 -17.35 -19.01 21.46
N ALA A 177 -16.60 -18.14 22.15
CA ALA A 177 -17.10 -16.85 22.60
C ALA A 177 -16.96 -15.77 21.52
N THR A 178 -17.94 -14.87 21.45
CA THR A 178 -17.89 -13.67 20.62
C THR A 178 -17.90 -12.41 21.49
N ARG A 179 -17.07 -11.43 21.13
CA ARG A 179 -17.06 -10.09 21.72
C ARG A 179 -17.14 -9.05 20.61
N THR A 180 -18.14 -8.17 20.70
CA THR A 180 -18.20 -6.97 19.89
C THR A 180 -17.49 -5.82 20.60
N VAL A 181 -16.68 -5.09 19.84
CA VAL A 181 -15.92 -3.92 20.29
C VAL A 181 -16.43 -2.70 19.55
N ASP A 182 -16.68 -1.63 20.29
CA ASP A 182 -17.11 -0.34 19.77
C ASP A 182 -15.89 0.57 19.55
N LEU A 183 -15.71 1.03 18.31
CA LEU A 183 -14.59 1.89 17.92
C LEU A 183 -15.04 3.33 17.65
N ALA A 184 -16.32 3.67 17.87
CA ALA A 184 -16.91 4.94 17.46
C ALA A 184 -16.21 6.17 18.05
N ALA A 185 -15.59 6.02 19.23
CA ALA A 185 -14.85 7.07 19.92
C ALA A 185 -13.40 7.26 19.43
N ARG A 186 -12.87 6.30 18.66
CA ARG A 186 -11.47 6.28 18.20
C ARG A 186 -11.33 6.34 16.68
N VAL A 187 -12.42 6.08 15.96
CA VAL A 187 -12.44 5.96 14.50
C VAL A 187 -13.47 6.93 13.92
N PRO A 188 -13.11 7.76 12.92
CA PRO A 188 -14.01 8.72 12.30
C PRO A 188 -15.24 8.07 11.64
N ALA A 189 -16.34 8.82 11.57
CA ALA A 189 -17.61 8.36 10.99
C ALA A 189 -17.50 7.92 9.52
N GLY A 190 -16.57 8.52 8.76
CA GLY A 190 -16.30 8.20 7.35
C GLY A 190 -15.42 6.97 7.12
N ALA A 191 -14.97 6.29 8.18
CA ALA A 191 -14.12 5.11 8.05
C ALA A 191 -14.92 3.89 7.55
N THR A 192 -14.39 3.23 6.53
CA THR A 192 -14.93 2.01 5.91
C THR A 192 -14.19 0.75 6.38
N ALA A 193 -12.97 0.90 6.91
CA ALA A 193 -12.19 -0.18 7.50
C ALA A 193 -11.16 0.36 8.51
N VAL A 194 -10.66 -0.52 9.36
CA VAL A 194 -9.55 -0.25 10.29
C VAL A 194 -8.43 -1.25 10.11
N ALA A 195 -7.19 -0.79 10.16
CA ALA A 195 -6.00 -1.62 10.32
C ALA A 195 -5.69 -1.75 11.82
N VAL A 196 -5.65 -3.00 12.30
CA VAL A 196 -5.47 -3.32 13.71
C VAL A 196 -4.29 -4.27 13.86
N ALA A 197 -3.30 -3.87 14.66
CA ALA A 197 -2.26 -4.77 15.13
C ALA A 197 -2.85 -5.62 16.26
N LEU A 198 -3.00 -6.91 16.01
CA LEU A 198 -3.54 -7.86 16.98
C LEU A 198 -2.40 -8.63 17.62
N THR A 199 -2.36 -8.65 18.95
CA THR A 199 -1.53 -9.58 19.72
C THR A 199 -2.45 -10.50 20.51
N ALA A 200 -2.39 -11.78 20.18
CA ALA A 200 -3.14 -12.83 20.84
C ALA A 200 -2.19 -13.67 21.70
N GLY A 201 -2.60 -14.02 22.92
CA GLY A 201 -1.77 -14.78 23.85
C GLY A 201 -2.55 -15.34 25.02
N GLN A 202 -1.85 -15.88 26.01
CA GLN A 202 -2.45 -16.56 27.17
C GLN A 202 -3.41 -17.69 26.76
N THR A 203 -3.09 -18.40 25.67
CA THR A 203 -3.94 -19.45 25.12
C THR A 203 -3.85 -20.75 25.92
N THR A 204 -4.99 -21.36 26.24
CA THR A 204 -5.03 -22.67 26.94
C THR A 204 -5.11 -23.87 26.00
N ALA A 205 -5.49 -23.67 24.74
CA ALA A 205 -5.55 -24.69 23.69
C ALA A 205 -5.10 -24.09 22.34
N PRO A 206 -4.71 -24.91 21.34
CA PRO A 206 -4.60 -24.44 19.97
C PRO A 206 -5.94 -23.84 19.52
N THR A 207 -5.92 -22.66 18.90
CA THR A 207 -7.13 -21.94 18.54
C THR A 207 -6.89 -20.98 17.39
N SER A 208 -8.00 -20.50 16.83
CA SER A 208 -8.03 -19.43 15.84
C SER A 208 -8.96 -18.30 16.29
N VAL A 209 -8.59 -17.08 15.91
CA VAL A 209 -9.38 -15.87 16.13
C VAL A 209 -9.90 -15.37 14.79
N THR A 210 -11.20 -15.07 14.72
CA THR A 210 -11.83 -14.38 13.58
C THR A 210 -12.17 -12.96 13.99
N ALA A 211 -11.86 -11.99 13.12
CA ALA A 211 -12.25 -10.60 13.28
C ALA A 211 -13.06 -10.15 12.05
N TRP A 212 -14.22 -9.53 12.25
CA TRP A 212 -15.10 -9.13 11.14
C TRP A 212 -15.99 -7.93 11.51
N GLN A 213 -16.65 -7.36 10.51
CA GLN A 213 -17.62 -6.27 10.69
C GLN A 213 -18.79 -6.73 11.56
N ALA A 214 -19.08 -6.01 12.64
CA ALA A 214 -20.22 -6.34 13.49
C ALA A 214 -21.56 -6.24 12.71
N GLY A 215 -22.54 -7.04 13.10
CA GLY A 215 -23.84 -7.10 12.44
C GLY A 215 -23.85 -7.88 11.11
N THR A 216 -22.71 -8.37 10.64
CA THR A 216 -22.62 -9.27 9.48
C THR A 216 -22.37 -10.71 9.91
N ALA A 217 -22.65 -11.67 9.01
CA ALA A 217 -22.39 -13.09 9.27
C ALA A 217 -20.89 -13.34 9.50
N ARG A 218 -20.56 -14.13 10.52
CA ARG A 218 -19.17 -14.49 10.81
C ARG A 218 -18.57 -15.25 9.61
N PRO A 219 -17.45 -14.79 9.04
CA PRO A 219 -16.79 -15.52 7.96
C PRO A 219 -16.16 -16.81 8.47
N GLY A 220 -16.00 -17.80 7.58
CA GLY A 220 -15.27 -19.05 7.87
C GLY A 220 -13.74 -18.91 7.85
N THR A 221 -13.24 -17.68 7.95
CA THR A 221 -11.82 -17.32 7.89
C THR A 221 -11.30 -16.98 9.28
N SER A 222 -9.99 -17.01 9.47
CA SER A 222 -9.34 -16.55 10.70
C SER A 222 -8.32 -15.47 10.39
N VAL A 223 -8.04 -14.61 11.37
CA VAL A 223 -6.95 -13.61 11.32
C VAL A 223 -5.75 -14.06 12.14
N VAL A 224 -5.94 -14.90 13.16
CA VAL A 224 -4.86 -15.51 13.93
C VAL A 224 -5.13 -17.01 14.01
N THR A 225 -4.08 -17.80 13.86
CA THR A 225 -4.06 -19.24 14.10
C THR A 225 -2.81 -19.54 14.88
N MET A 226 -2.94 -20.21 16.03
CA MET A 226 -1.82 -20.39 16.95
C MET A 226 -1.93 -21.65 17.82
N ALA A 227 -0.77 -22.15 18.25
CA ALA A 227 -0.66 -23.21 19.24
C ALA A 227 -0.98 -22.70 20.67
N ALA A 228 -1.26 -23.64 21.58
CA ALA A 228 -1.47 -23.35 22.99
C ALA A 228 -0.22 -22.73 23.64
N ARG A 229 -0.43 -21.84 24.62
CA ARG A 229 0.62 -21.20 25.44
C ARG A 229 1.66 -20.42 24.63
N ARG A 230 1.28 -19.94 23.44
CA ARG A 230 2.10 -19.05 22.60
C ARG A 230 1.50 -17.66 22.56
N THR A 231 2.31 -16.71 22.12
CA THR A 231 1.87 -15.37 21.77
C THR A 231 2.16 -15.12 20.30
N VAL A 232 1.16 -14.67 19.54
CA VAL A 232 1.28 -14.39 18.10
C VAL A 232 0.74 -13.00 17.83
N SER A 233 1.48 -12.25 17.02
CA SER A 233 1.04 -10.98 16.45
C SER A 233 0.66 -11.15 14.99
N ASN A 234 -0.40 -10.47 14.55
CA ASN A 234 -0.74 -10.33 13.14
C ASN A 234 -1.44 -8.98 12.87
N LEU A 235 -1.35 -8.47 11.65
CA LEU A 235 -2.09 -7.30 11.20
C LEU A 235 -3.43 -7.73 10.57
N ALA A 236 -4.55 -7.19 11.07
CA ALA A 236 -5.86 -7.40 10.46
C ALA A 236 -6.41 -6.08 9.92
N VAL A 237 -6.92 -6.10 8.68
CA VAL A 237 -7.75 -5.01 8.16
C VAL A 237 -9.21 -5.47 8.18
N VAL A 238 -10.03 -4.80 8.97
CA VAL A 238 -11.42 -5.21 9.24
C VAL A 238 -12.37 -4.14 8.72
N ALA A 239 -13.35 -4.55 7.92
CA ALA A 239 -14.41 -3.67 7.43
C ALA A 239 -15.27 -3.14 8.60
N LEU A 240 -15.78 -1.92 8.46
CA LEU A 240 -16.66 -1.27 9.43
C LEU A 240 -18.00 -0.92 8.81
N GLY A 241 -19.07 -1.09 9.60
CA GLY A 241 -20.38 -0.53 9.31
C GLY A 241 -20.49 0.92 9.83
N ALA A 242 -21.64 1.54 9.61
CA ALA A 242 -21.93 2.89 10.10
C ALA A 242 -21.83 3.02 11.64
N ASP A 243 -22.02 1.90 12.35
CA ASP A 243 -21.89 1.80 13.81
C ASP A 243 -20.43 1.75 14.29
N ARG A 244 -19.46 1.55 13.37
CA ARG A 244 -18.02 1.46 13.64
C ARG A 244 -17.66 0.38 14.67
N LYS A 245 -18.33 -0.77 14.58
CA LYS A 245 -18.09 -1.92 15.46
C LYS A 245 -17.44 -3.06 14.71
N LEU A 246 -16.55 -3.77 15.40
CA LEU A 246 -16.02 -5.06 14.95
C LEU A 246 -16.37 -6.16 15.95
N SER A 247 -16.42 -7.39 15.48
CA SER A 247 -16.62 -8.57 16.32
C SER A 247 -15.41 -9.49 16.26
N LEU A 248 -15.10 -10.09 17.41
CA LEU A 248 -14.03 -11.05 17.61
C LEU A 248 -14.64 -12.37 18.05
N PHE A 249 -14.14 -13.49 17.52
CA PHE A 249 -14.56 -14.83 17.90
C PHE A 249 -13.33 -15.68 18.19
N ASN A 250 -13.37 -16.45 19.27
CA ASN A 250 -12.36 -17.45 19.60
C ASN A 250 -12.93 -18.86 19.39
N GLU A 251 -12.22 -19.71 18.67
CA GLU A 251 -12.69 -21.05 18.34
C GLU A 251 -12.63 -22.01 19.54
N ALA A 252 -11.47 -22.12 20.20
CA ALA A 252 -11.22 -23.08 21.25
C ALA A 252 -10.40 -22.48 22.43
N GLY A 253 -10.49 -23.15 23.58
CA GLY A 253 -9.78 -22.73 24.80
C GLY A 253 -10.14 -21.31 25.26
N THR A 254 -9.28 -20.73 26.08
CA THR A 254 -9.34 -19.33 26.50
C THR A 254 -8.20 -18.57 25.84
N ILE A 255 -8.41 -17.30 25.52
CA ILE A 255 -7.42 -16.43 24.91
C ILE A 255 -7.57 -14.99 25.39
N ARG A 256 -6.46 -14.25 25.44
CA ARG A 256 -6.47 -12.80 25.58
C ARG A 256 -6.02 -12.16 24.27
N VAL A 257 -6.81 -11.22 23.75
CA VAL A 257 -6.55 -10.53 22.50
C VAL A 257 -6.47 -9.04 22.77
N ILE A 258 -5.33 -8.45 22.41
CA ILE A 258 -5.07 -7.02 22.47
C ILE A 258 -5.08 -6.50 21.05
N GLY A 259 -5.85 -5.44 20.78
CA GLY A 259 -5.90 -4.77 19.49
C GLY A 259 -5.48 -3.33 19.62
N GLN A 260 -4.61 -2.88 18.72
CA GLN A 260 -4.14 -1.50 18.67
C GLN A 260 -4.42 -0.90 17.29
N LEU A 261 -4.96 0.32 17.27
CA LEU A 261 -5.29 1.00 16.02
C LEU A 261 -4.00 1.43 15.35
N VAL A 262 -3.79 0.93 14.13
CA VAL A 262 -2.66 1.30 13.27
C VAL A 262 -3.03 2.46 12.37
N GLY A 263 -4.27 2.42 11.88
CA GLY A 263 -4.86 3.46 11.06
C GLY A 263 -6.23 3.02 10.57
N TYR A 264 -6.83 3.83 9.71
CA TYR A 264 -8.13 3.55 9.12
C TYR A 264 -8.17 3.87 7.63
N TYR A 265 -9.16 3.30 6.95
CA TYR A 265 -9.48 3.63 5.57
C TYR A 265 -10.76 4.42 5.51
N GLY A 266 -10.75 5.61 4.92
CA GLY A 266 -11.89 6.52 4.93
C GLY A 266 -11.88 7.51 3.76
N ALA A 267 -12.94 8.31 3.67
CA ALA A 267 -13.04 9.40 2.70
C ALA A 267 -12.14 10.60 3.07
N ASP A 268 -11.92 10.82 4.37
CA ASP A 268 -11.07 11.83 5.00
C ASP A 268 -9.59 11.42 5.14
N ALA A 269 -9.23 10.30 4.51
CA ALA A 269 -7.87 9.79 4.48
C ALA A 269 -7.14 10.26 3.21
N ASP A 270 -5.81 10.43 3.30
CA ASP A 270 -5.02 11.09 2.25
C ASP A 270 -4.03 10.15 1.54
N GLY A 271 -3.74 8.99 2.13
CA GLY A 271 -2.76 8.03 1.65
C GLY A 271 -3.30 7.09 0.58
N ALA A 272 -2.90 7.30 -0.68
CA ALA A 272 -3.06 6.28 -1.72
C ALA A 272 -1.96 5.23 -1.58
N PHE A 273 -2.27 3.99 -1.93
CA PHE A 273 -1.32 2.89 -1.92
C PHE A 273 -0.63 2.77 -3.27
N VAL A 274 0.69 2.58 -3.24
CA VAL A 274 1.52 2.23 -4.40
C VAL A 274 2.20 0.90 -4.10
N PRO A 275 1.79 -0.20 -4.74
CA PRO A 275 2.51 -1.46 -4.59
C PRO A 275 3.89 -1.37 -5.23
N VAL A 276 4.84 -2.11 -4.67
CA VAL A 276 6.18 -2.28 -5.25
C VAL A 276 6.55 -3.76 -5.27
N THR A 277 7.48 -4.12 -6.15
CA THR A 277 8.11 -5.44 -6.09
C THR A 277 8.76 -5.61 -4.71
N PRO A 278 8.43 -6.71 -3.98
CA PRO A 278 8.96 -6.90 -2.65
C PRO A 278 10.49 -6.91 -2.61
N HIS A 279 11.08 -6.11 -1.71
CA HIS A 279 12.53 -6.02 -1.56
C HIS A 279 12.92 -5.81 -0.09
N ARG A 280 14.12 -6.27 0.26
CA ARG A 280 14.72 -6.05 1.58
C ARG A 280 15.08 -4.58 1.71
N ALA A 281 14.49 -3.88 2.67
CA ALA A 281 14.82 -2.49 2.98
C ALA A 281 15.58 -2.37 4.31
N LEU A 282 15.29 -3.24 5.28
CA LEU A 282 15.96 -3.29 6.59
C LEU A 282 16.63 -4.64 6.79
N ASP A 283 17.92 -4.66 7.11
CA ASP A 283 18.63 -5.85 7.55
C ASP A 283 19.69 -5.52 8.61
N THR A 284 19.32 -5.66 9.88
CA THR A 284 20.23 -5.40 11.00
C THR A 284 21.45 -6.32 11.07
N THR A 285 21.46 -7.45 10.33
CA THR A 285 22.64 -8.33 10.28
C THR A 285 23.75 -7.77 9.40
N THR A 286 23.39 -6.89 8.46
CA THR A 286 24.32 -6.22 7.54
C THR A 286 24.43 -4.72 7.77
N GLY A 287 23.50 -4.14 8.56
CA GLY A 287 23.38 -2.70 8.78
C GLY A 287 22.53 -1.99 7.72
N GLN A 288 21.98 -2.72 6.74
CA GLN A 288 21.13 -2.15 5.70
C GLN A 288 19.86 -1.52 6.30
N GLY A 289 19.50 -0.31 5.87
CA GLY A 289 18.27 0.38 6.27
C GLY A 289 18.26 0.88 7.71
N ASN A 290 19.36 0.70 8.45
CA ASN A 290 19.62 1.37 9.71
C ASN A 290 20.28 2.72 9.38
N ASP A 291 19.76 3.83 9.88
CA ASP A 291 20.34 5.16 9.62
C ASP A 291 21.83 5.26 10.04
N SER A 292 22.21 4.58 11.13
CA SER A 292 23.62 4.51 11.54
C SER A 292 24.50 3.64 10.62
N GLY A 293 23.90 2.81 9.76
CA GLY A 293 24.60 1.84 8.91
C GLY A 293 25.30 0.70 9.67
N VAL A 294 25.17 0.65 11.01
CA VAL A 294 25.88 -0.31 11.85
C VAL A 294 25.11 -1.64 11.90
N ALA A 295 25.82 -2.73 11.62
CA ALA A 295 25.31 -4.08 11.81
C ALA A 295 25.29 -4.45 13.31
N GLY A 296 24.20 -5.03 13.77
CA GLY A 296 24.06 -5.49 15.15
C GLY A 296 22.61 -5.77 15.53
N PRO A 297 22.36 -6.66 16.50
CA PRO A 297 21.01 -6.93 16.97
C PRO A 297 20.50 -5.75 17.82
N LEU A 298 19.20 -5.48 17.72
CA LEU A 298 18.54 -4.46 18.53
C LEU A 298 18.29 -4.98 19.95
N LYS A 299 18.94 -4.39 20.96
CA LYS A 299 18.79 -4.81 22.36
C LYS A 299 17.50 -4.28 22.98
N ALA A 300 17.05 -4.91 24.06
CA ALA A 300 15.93 -4.41 24.85
C ALA A 300 16.17 -2.95 25.29
N GLY A 301 15.17 -2.10 25.07
CA GLY A 301 15.22 -0.66 25.34
C GLY A 301 15.92 0.17 24.24
N GLU A 302 16.58 -0.46 23.26
CA GLU A 302 17.19 0.26 22.15
C GLU A 302 16.16 0.61 21.07
N TYR A 303 16.50 1.68 20.36
CA TYR A 303 15.76 2.28 19.28
C TYR A 303 16.55 2.16 17.97
N LEU A 304 15.83 2.08 16.87
CA LEU A 304 16.34 2.03 15.51
C LEU A 304 15.48 2.92 14.61
N ASP A 305 16.11 3.92 14.00
CA ASP A 305 15.56 4.64 12.85
C ASP A 305 15.73 3.77 11.61
N VAL A 306 14.62 3.49 10.92
CA VAL A 306 14.61 2.68 9.71
C VAL A 306 14.33 3.58 8.50
N ASP A 307 15.34 3.72 7.65
CA ASP A 307 15.19 4.36 6.34
C ASP A 307 14.78 3.30 5.29
N VAL A 308 13.57 3.43 4.77
CA VAL A 308 13.05 2.62 3.66
C VAL A 308 12.74 3.46 2.42
N THR A 309 13.28 4.67 2.33
CA THR A 309 13.03 5.64 1.25
C THR A 309 13.84 5.36 -0.01
N ALA A 310 14.96 4.65 0.11
CA ALA A 310 15.87 4.36 -1.01
C ALA A 310 15.18 3.68 -2.22
N SER A 311 14.08 2.96 -1.99
CA SER A 311 13.27 2.27 -3.01
C SER A 311 11.85 2.82 -3.13
N ALA A 312 11.58 3.95 -2.49
CA ALA A 312 10.27 4.56 -2.49
C ALA A 312 10.02 5.33 -3.80
N PRO A 313 8.76 5.45 -4.25
CA PRO A 313 8.44 6.29 -5.39
C PRO A 313 8.85 7.75 -5.10
N ALA A 314 9.17 8.51 -6.16
CA ALA A 314 9.46 9.95 -6.07
C ALA A 314 8.19 10.77 -5.80
N LEU A 315 7.50 10.42 -4.72
CA LEU A 315 6.26 10.98 -4.24
C LEU A 315 6.41 11.34 -2.76
N PRO A 316 5.58 12.25 -2.24
CA PRO A 316 5.50 12.47 -0.81
C PRO A 316 4.98 11.19 -0.14
N ILE A 317 5.85 10.48 0.56
CA ILE A 317 5.49 9.22 1.21
C ILE A 317 5.02 9.51 2.63
N LEU A 318 3.87 8.97 2.99
CA LEU A 318 3.29 9.02 4.33
C LEU A 318 3.73 7.83 5.19
N GLY A 319 4.06 6.71 4.55
CA GLY A 319 4.50 5.52 5.24
C GLY A 319 4.72 4.34 4.31
N ALA A 320 5.11 3.21 4.89
CA ALA A 320 5.40 1.98 4.16
C ALA A 320 4.60 0.80 4.70
N VAL A 321 4.33 -0.14 3.80
CA VAL A 321 3.79 -1.46 4.10
C VAL A 321 4.90 -2.47 3.93
N PHE A 322 5.29 -3.13 5.02
CA PHE A 322 6.41 -4.07 5.00
C PHE A 322 6.16 -5.26 5.92
N ASN A 323 6.77 -6.39 5.60
CA ASN A 323 6.85 -7.53 6.49
C ASN A 323 8.06 -7.36 7.40
N LEU A 324 7.82 -7.30 8.71
CA LEU A 324 8.87 -7.23 9.71
C LEU A 324 9.11 -8.62 10.29
N THR A 325 10.35 -9.10 10.17
CA THR A 325 10.79 -10.39 10.69
C THR A 325 11.81 -10.18 11.80
N ALA A 326 11.49 -10.65 12.99
CA ALA A 326 12.41 -10.76 14.11
C ALA A 326 13.07 -12.15 14.06
N THR A 327 14.39 -12.22 14.13
CA THR A 327 15.17 -13.45 14.04
C THR A 327 16.38 -13.44 14.97
N GLN A 328 16.99 -14.60 15.20
CA GLN A 328 18.21 -14.75 16.02
C GLN A 328 18.08 -14.12 17.42
N GLY A 329 16.88 -14.18 18.01
CA GLY A 329 16.61 -13.59 19.32
C GLY A 329 17.31 -14.32 20.46
N THR A 330 18.02 -13.59 21.32
CA THR A 330 18.66 -14.14 22.54
C THR A 330 17.70 -14.23 23.73
N GLY A 331 16.54 -13.58 23.63
CA GLY A 331 15.46 -13.58 24.61
C GLY A 331 14.12 -13.30 23.93
N THR A 332 13.06 -13.13 24.71
CA THR A 332 11.76 -12.68 24.17
C THR A 332 11.87 -11.22 23.74
N ALA A 333 11.62 -10.94 22.46
CA ALA A 333 11.59 -9.59 21.93
C ALA A 333 10.15 -9.11 21.75
N ARG A 334 9.90 -7.86 22.11
CA ARG A 334 8.64 -7.17 21.80
C ARG A 334 8.99 -5.96 20.97
N ILE A 335 8.62 -5.99 19.69
CA ILE A 335 8.93 -4.90 18.77
C ILE A 335 7.73 -3.98 18.64
N SER A 336 8.02 -2.70 18.82
CA SER A 336 7.11 -1.58 18.70
C SER A 336 7.53 -0.75 17.51
N VAL A 337 6.63 -0.57 16.55
CA VAL A 337 6.85 0.29 15.39
C VAL A 337 6.06 1.57 15.59
N SER A 338 6.73 2.71 15.46
CA SER A 338 6.13 4.04 15.60
C SER A 338 5.04 4.26 14.55
N GLN A 339 3.99 4.96 14.97
CA GLN A 339 2.83 5.37 14.16
C GLN A 339 2.50 6.86 14.37
N SER A 340 3.47 7.61 14.89
CA SER A 340 3.47 9.07 15.05
C SER A 340 4.73 9.47 15.80
N LEU A 341 5.30 10.65 15.50
CA LEU A 341 6.43 11.24 16.23
C LEU A 341 6.32 11.04 17.76
N GLY A 342 7.26 10.28 18.34
CA GLY A 342 7.42 10.12 19.79
C GLY A 342 6.55 9.06 20.49
N GLY A 343 5.79 8.22 19.77
CA GLY A 343 4.92 7.20 20.37
C GLY A 343 5.28 5.73 20.04
N TYR A 344 5.91 5.00 20.98
CA TYR A 344 6.20 3.55 20.86
C TYR A 344 5.27 2.66 21.69
N THR A 345 3.97 2.94 21.65
CA THR A 345 2.97 2.21 22.47
C THR A 345 2.49 0.91 21.83
N THR A 346 2.78 0.70 20.54
CA THR A 346 2.38 -0.49 19.77
C THR A 346 3.10 -1.76 20.25
N ARG A 347 2.45 -2.90 20.10
CA ARG A 347 2.95 -4.26 20.29
C ARG A 347 2.85 -4.95 18.93
N THR A 348 3.65 -4.45 18.01
CA THR A 348 3.57 -4.80 16.60
C THR A 348 3.95 -6.26 16.37
N LEU A 349 5.05 -6.71 16.96
CA LEU A 349 5.56 -8.06 16.78
C LEU A 349 6.09 -8.63 18.10
N TYR A 350 5.60 -9.82 18.44
CA TYR A 350 6.17 -10.63 19.51
C TYR A 350 7.02 -11.77 18.92
N ALA A 351 8.25 -11.90 19.40
CA ALA A 351 9.15 -13.00 19.06
C ALA A 351 9.65 -13.70 20.33
N GLU A 352 9.54 -15.02 20.36
CA GLU A 352 10.09 -15.82 21.44
C GLU A 352 11.59 -16.05 21.23
N ALA A 353 12.31 -16.36 22.32
CA ALA A 353 13.74 -16.65 22.26
C ALA A 353 14.04 -17.77 21.25
N ALA A 354 15.10 -17.59 20.45
CA ALA A 354 15.51 -18.50 19.38
C ALA A 354 14.41 -18.84 18.34
N ARG A 355 13.32 -18.04 18.26
CA ARG A 355 12.28 -18.19 17.24
C ARG A 355 12.19 -16.98 16.33
N THR A 356 12.26 -17.23 15.03
CA THR A 356 11.83 -16.31 13.98
C THR A 356 10.32 -16.07 14.03
N ALA A 357 9.92 -14.80 14.02
CA ALA A 357 8.53 -14.38 13.95
C ALA A 357 8.38 -13.26 12.94
N THR A 358 7.28 -13.28 12.18
CA THR A 358 7.00 -12.28 11.14
C THR A 358 5.58 -11.78 11.26
N THR A 359 5.38 -10.50 10.95
CA THR A 359 4.07 -9.88 10.75
C THR A 359 4.21 -8.76 9.73
N GLN A 360 3.13 -8.48 9.00
CA GLN A 360 3.03 -7.25 8.24
C GLN A 360 2.83 -6.05 9.18
N VAL A 361 3.39 -4.92 8.77
CA VAL A 361 3.37 -3.66 9.50
C VAL A 361 3.03 -2.55 8.51
N PHE A 362 2.16 -1.63 8.94
CA PHE A 362 2.05 -0.32 8.33
C PHE A 362 2.79 0.65 9.24
N GLY A 363 3.92 1.16 8.77
CA GLY A 363 4.73 2.15 9.49
C GLY A 363 4.50 3.54 8.92
N GLU A 364 4.34 4.52 9.78
CA GLU A 364 4.26 5.93 9.39
C GLU A 364 5.67 6.53 9.36
N PHE A 365 5.90 7.40 8.39
CA PHE A 365 7.12 8.20 8.32
C PHE A 365 7.03 9.39 9.25
N ASP A 366 8.12 9.61 9.98
CA ASP A 366 8.29 10.81 10.75
C ASP A 366 8.72 12.01 9.87
N THR A 367 9.08 13.13 10.49
CA THR A 367 9.52 14.33 9.75
C THR A 367 10.85 14.16 9.00
N TRP A 368 11.62 13.12 9.32
CA TRP A 368 12.88 12.76 8.68
C TRP A 368 12.70 11.66 7.63
N GLN A 369 11.46 11.21 7.38
CA GLN A 369 11.10 10.10 6.51
C GLN A 369 11.59 8.73 6.99
N GLU A 370 11.71 8.59 8.31
CA GLU A 370 12.16 7.37 8.95
C GLU A 370 11.00 6.67 9.68
N ILE A 371 11.10 5.35 9.80
CA ILE A 371 10.20 4.54 10.63
C ILE A 371 10.93 4.18 11.90
N GLY A 372 10.49 4.75 13.01
CA GLY A 372 11.04 4.41 14.31
C GLY A 372 10.65 3.00 14.78
N VAL A 373 11.63 2.19 15.16
CA VAL A 373 11.45 0.84 15.70
C VAL A 373 12.14 0.68 17.04
N VAL A 374 11.41 0.22 18.05
CA VAL A 374 11.94 -0.04 19.40
C VAL A 374 11.80 -1.53 19.74
N ASN A 375 12.82 -2.11 20.35
CA ASN A 375 12.66 -3.35 21.11
C ASN A 375 12.19 -2.99 22.53
N SER A 376 10.87 -2.95 22.73
CA SER A 376 10.22 -2.62 24.00
C SER A 376 10.11 -3.83 24.94
N GLY A 377 10.88 -4.89 24.67
CA GLY A 377 11.10 -6.00 25.58
C GLY A 377 11.89 -5.58 26.82
N THR A 378 11.96 -6.46 27.82
CA THR A 378 12.67 -6.21 29.08
C THR A 378 14.06 -6.85 29.11
N SER A 379 14.39 -7.72 28.15
CA SER A 379 15.67 -8.40 28.06
C SER A 379 15.93 -8.94 26.64
N GLY A 380 17.16 -9.38 26.40
CA GLY A 380 17.58 -9.97 25.14
C GLY A 380 17.83 -8.96 24.03
N SER A 381 18.18 -9.50 22.87
CA SER A 381 18.46 -8.78 21.63
C SER A 381 17.92 -9.58 20.46
N VAL A 382 17.64 -8.91 19.34
CA VAL A 382 17.06 -9.55 18.17
C VAL A 382 17.51 -8.87 16.89
N HIS A 383 17.70 -9.65 15.83
CA HIS A 383 17.88 -9.10 14.50
C HIS A 383 16.52 -8.86 13.84
N LEU A 384 16.39 -7.69 13.21
CA LEU A 384 15.23 -7.31 12.43
C LEU A 384 15.56 -7.31 10.95
N LEU A 385 14.63 -7.87 10.18
CA LEU A 385 14.60 -7.87 8.73
C LEU A 385 13.28 -7.23 8.28
N GLY A 386 13.32 -6.24 7.41
CA GLY A 386 12.13 -5.53 6.92
C GLY A 386 12.05 -5.58 5.39
N ASP A 387 10.95 -6.11 4.89
CA ASP A 387 10.70 -6.36 3.48
C ASP A 387 9.52 -5.52 2.98
N VAL A 388 9.79 -4.47 2.21
CA VAL A 388 8.76 -3.52 1.75
C VAL A 388 7.97 -4.12 0.59
N THR A 389 6.65 -3.95 0.64
CA THR A 389 5.68 -4.42 -0.38
C THR A 389 4.86 -3.29 -1.00
N GLY A 390 4.92 -2.10 -0.41
CA GLY A 390 4.30 -0.90 -0.97
C GLY A 390 4.44 0.30 -0.05
N TYR A 391 3.98 1.44 -0.54
CA TYR A 391 4.04 2.72 0.14
C TYR A 391 2.67 3.36 0.18
N PHE A 392 2.37 4.05 1.27
CA PHE A 392 1.30 5.04 1.29
C PHE A 392 1.89 6.38 0.90
N VAL A 393 1.36 6.98 -0.15
CA VAL A 393 1.78 8.27 -0.66
C VAL A 393 0.67 9.28 -0.46
N ASP A 394 1.07 10.48 -0.07
CA ASP A 394 0.17 11.60 0.04
C ASP A 394 -0.30 11.98 -1.36
N THR A 395 -1.61 11.99 -1.54
CA THR A 395 -2.23 12.45 -2.78
C THR A 395 -2.46 13.96 -2.79
N CYS A 396 -2.17 14.64 -1.68
CA CYS A 396 -2.49 16.04 -1.42
C CYS A 396 -1.44 16.82 -0.59
N VAL A 397 -0.16 16.42 -0.59
CA VAL A 397 0.92 17.31 -0.13
C VAL A 397 2.06 17.33 -1.14
N GLY A 398 2.17 18.39 -1.94
CA GLY A 398 3.43 18.70 -2.62
C GLY A 398 3.78 17.86 -3.87
N ASN A 399 2.88 17.83 -4.86
CA ASN A 399 3.20 17.83 -6.31
C ASN A 399 3.11 16.54 -7.15
N ALA A 400 2.18 15.62 -6.90
CA ALA A 400 1.73 14.71 -7.95
C ALA A 400 0.22 14.53 -7.89
N GLY A 401 -0.47 14.91 -8.97
CA GLY A 401 -1.90 14.63 -9.15
C GLY A 401 -2.88 15.72 -8.67
N CYS A 402 -2.46 16.70 -7.86
CA CYS A 402 -3.32 17.83 -7.48
C CYS A 402 -3.39 18.88 -8.60
N VAL A 403 -4.58 19.45 -8.80
CA VAL A 403 -4.77 20.61 -9.67
C VAL A 403 -4.81 21.88 -8.82
N PHE A 404 -3.96 22.84 -9.17
CA PHE A 404 -3.95 24.17 -8.57
C PHE A 404 -4.51 25.20 -9.53
N VAL A 405 -5.30 26.12 -8.98
CA VAL A 405 -5.98 27.20 -9.70
C VAL A 405 -5.73 28.55 -9.02
N TRP A 406 -5.45 29.59 -9.82
CA TRP A 406 -5.27 30.97 -9.35
C TRP A 406 -5.67 31.98 -10.43
N GLY A 407 -5.73 33.25 -10.05
CA GLY A 407 -6.18 34.35 -10.91
C GLY A 407 -7.67 34.65 -10.71
N ALA A 408 -8.36 35.08 -11.76
CA ALA A 408 -9.77 35.45 -11.70
C ALA A 408 -10.66 34.21 -11.92
N GLY A 409 -11.61 33.99 -11.02
CA GLY A 409 -12.59 32.91 -11.08
C GLY A 409 -13.99 33.43 -10.79
N VAL A 410 -14.64 34.06 -11.78
CA VAL A 410 -15.96 34.68 -11.61
C VAL A 410 -17.13 33.74 -11.90
N THR A 411 -16.88 32.60 -12.54
CA THR A 411 -17.87 31.68 -13.08
C THR A 411 -17.48 30.21 -12.83
N GLY A 412 -16.95 29.90 -11.64
CA GLY A 412 -16.66 28.52 -11.21
C GLY A 412 -15.30 27.94 -11.66
N GLN A 413 -14.39 28.76 -12.20
CA GLN A 413 -13.07 28.32 -12.66
C GLN A 413 -12.19 27.73 -11.55
N PHE A 414 -12.50 28.04 -10.28
CA PHE A 414 -11.80 27.44 -9.15
C PHE A 414 -12.24 26.00 -8.85
N GLY A 415 -13.38 25.54 -9.36
CA GLY A 415 -13.83 24.16 -9.19
C GLY A 415 -14.23 23.76 -7.77
N ASP A 416 -14.20 24.69 -6.80
CA ASP A 416 -14.47 24.46 -5.38
C ASP A 416 -15.71 25.22 -4.85
N GLY A 417 -16.55 25.70 -5.77
CA GLY A 417 -17.77 26.44 -5.45
C GLY A 417 -17.55 27.90 -5.04
N THR A 418 -16.31 28.39 -4.99
CA THR A 418 -16.01 29.80 -4.69
C THR A 418 -15.84 30.63 -5.96
N SER A 419 -16.05 31.93 -5.85
CA SER A 419 -15.80 32.91 -6.91
C SER A 419 -15.04 34.13 -6.39
N GLY A 420 -14.18 34.73 -7.20
CA GLY A 420 -13.41 35.91 -6.84
C GLY A 420 -12.05 35.96 -7.52
N TYR A 421 -11.08 36.59 -6.86
CA TYR A 421 -9.69 36.63 -7.30
C TYR A 421 -8.80 35.91 -6.28
N ARG A 422 -7.96 35.00 -6.77
CA ARG A 422 -6.92 34.33 -5.98
C ARG A 422 -5.55 34.80 -6.44
N ALA A 423 -4.85 35.51 -5.56
CA ALA A 423 -3.48 35.93 -5.81
C ALA A 423 -2.49 34.74 -5.76
N GLU A 424 -2.86 33.66 -5.07
CA GLU A 424 -2.03 32.48 -4.86
C GLU A 424 -2.71 31.20 -5.35
N PRO A 425 -1.95 30.19 -5.82
CA PRO A 425 -2.49 28.87 -6.18
C PRO A 425 -3.22 28.19 -5.02
N GLY A 426 -4.52 27.92 -5.21
CA GLY A 426 -5.30 27.07 -4.31
C GLY A 426 -5.52 25.70 -4.94
N ALA A 427 -5.36 24.63 -4.16
CA ALA A 427 -5.72 23.29 -4.61
C ALA A 427 -7.24 23.16 -4.74
N ILE A 428 -7.70 22.43 -5.75
CA ILE A 428 -9.11 22.03 -5.83
C ILE A 428 -9.33 20.88 -4.83
N PRO A 429 -10.18 21.04 -3.80
CA PRO A 429 -10.43 20.00 -2.80
C PRO A 429 -10.96 18.73 -3.46
N ASP A 430 -10.53 17.58 -2.94
CA ASP A 430 -10.95 16.24 -3.39
C ASP A 430 -10.72 15.93 -4.88
N PHE A 431 -9.98 16.78 -5.58
CA PHE A 431 -9.70 16.65 -7.01
C PHE A 431 -8.21 16.38 -7.26
N GLY A 432 -7.88 15.09 -7.18
CA GLY A 432 -6.53 14.55 -7.37
C GLY A 432 -6.43 13.52 -8.49
N ASP A 433 -5.30 12.82 -8.56
CA ASP A 433 -4.97 11.80 -9.56
C ASP A 433 -4.98 12.35 -11.01
N VAL A 434 -4.70 13.65 -11.19
CA VAL A 434 -4.69 14.30 -12.51
C VAL A 434 -3.33 14.15 -13.19
N VAL A 435 -3.33 13.63 -14.41
CA VAL A 435 -2.12 13.40 -15.24
C VAL A 435 -1.90 14.48 -16.28
N ALA A 436 -2.94 15.25 -16.62
CA ALA A 436 -2.83 16.41 -17.52
C ALA A 436 -3.95 17.42 -17.27
N VAL A 437 -3.69 18.71 -17.52
CA VAL A 437 -4.70 19.78 -17.50
C VAL A 437 -4.67 20.60 -18.78
N ALA A 438 -5.80 21.20 -19.12
CA ALA A 438 -5.89 22.23 -20.15
C ALA A 438 -6.76 23.38 -19.63
N GLY A 439 -6.23 24.61 -19.68
CA GLY A 439 -6.97 25.82 -19.34
C GLY A 439 -7.47 26.53 -20.60
N GLY A 440 -8.76 26.89 -20.60
CA GLY A 440 -9.39 27.80 -21.55
C GLY A 440 -9.64 29.18 -20.91
N VAL A 441 -10.32 30.07 -21.63
CA VAL A 441 -10.58 31.45 -21.14
C VAL A 441 -11.57 31.45 -19.97
N TRP A 442 -12.57 30.56 -20.01
CA TRP A 442 -13.62 30.47 -19.00
C TRP A 442 -13.87 29.04 -18.50
N GLU A 443 -13.20 28.06 -19.09
CA GLU A 443 -13.38 26.63 -18.86
C GLU A 443 -12.02 25.98 -18.62
N ASN A 444 -12.00 24.92 -17.82
CA ASN A 444 -10.81 24.15 -17.51
C ASN A 444 -11.11 22.66 -17.68
N MET A 445 -10.09 21.89 -18.01
CA MET A 445 -10.16 20.45 -18.20
C MET A 445 -9.02 19.75 -17.47
N ALA A 446 -9.28 18.53 -17.00
CA ALA A 446 -8.26 17.65 -16.45
C ALA A 446 -8.49 16.21 -16.89
N LEU A 447 -7.41 15.53 -17.27
CA LEU A 447 -7.38 14.09 -17.49
C LEU A 447 -6.90 13.42 -16.20
N ARG A 448 -7.70 12.51 -15.66
CA ARG A 448 -7.32 11.69 -14.50
C ARG A 448 -6.60 10.41 -14.93
N ALA A 449 -5.83 9.83 -14.02
CA ALA A 449 -5.11 8.57 -14.22
C ALA A 449 -6.05 7.39 -14.54
N ASP A 450 -7.33 7.49 -14.16
CA ASP A 450 -8.38 6.52 -14.49
C ASP A 450 -8.93 6.65 -15.94
N GLY A 451 -8.42 7.61 -16.73
CA GLY A 451 -8.83 7.86 -18.11
C GLY A 451 -10.08 8.74 -18.25
N THR A 452 -10.66 9.24 -17.15
CA THR A 452 -11.77 10.19 -17.20
C THR A 452 -11.29 11.61 -17.45
N VAL A 453 -12.06 12.37 -18.24
CA VAL A 453 -11.85 13.80 -18.43
C VAL A 453 -12.88 14.57 -17.62
N TRP A 454 -12.42 15.51 -16.83
CA TRP A 454 -13.25 16.39 -16.02
C TRP A 454 -13.19 17.79 -16.58
N VAL A 455 -14.35 18.46 -16.62
CA VAL A 455 -14.48 19.83 -17.13
C VAL A 455 -15.17 20.67 -16.05
N TRP A 456 -14.69 21.90 -15.84
CA TRP A 456 -15.29 22.86 -14.92
C TRP A 456 -15.11 24.30 -15.40
N GLY A 457 -15.93 25.24 -14.90
CA GLY A 457 -15.94 26.64 -15.34
C GLY A 457 -17.27 27.03 -15.98
N TYR A 458 -17.23 27.94 -16.96
CA TYR A 458 -18.41 28.49 -17.64
C TYR A 458 -19.01 27.47 -18.63
N SER A 459 -19.78 26.51 -18.13
CA SER A 459 -20.67 25.71 -18.97
C SER A 459 -21.98 25.44 -18.24
N ASP A 460 -23.08 25.37 -19.00
CA ASP A 460 -24.47 25.29 -18.51
C ASP A 460 -24.82 23.98 -17.76
N ALA A 461 -23.83 23.18 -17.41
CA ALA A 461 -23.95 21.96 -16.61
C ALA A 461 -23.40 22.20 -15.20
N VAL A 462 -24.11 23.01 -14.42
CA VAL A 462 -23.97 23.17 -12.95
C VAL A 462 -22.60 23.74 -12.50
N PRO A 463 -22.56 24.76 -11.61
CA PRO A 463 -21.30 25.15 -10.98
C PRO A 463 -20.65 23.95 -10.26
N GLY A 464 -19.52 23.43 -10.77
CA GLY A 464 -18.83 22.28 -10.18
C GLY A 464 -17.97 21.48 -11.16
N LEU A 465 -17.26 20.49 -10.62
CA LEU A 465 -16.48 19.49 -11.36
C LEU A 465 -17.42 18.46 -11.99
N THR A 466 -17.43 18.34 -13.33
CA THR A 466 -18.25 17.34 -14.02
C THR A 466 -17.40 16.40 -14.87
N ALA A 467 -17.60 15.09 -14.70
CA ALA A 467 -16.95 14.07 -15.52
C ALA A 467 -17.61 13.99 -16.90
N TYR A 468 -16.82 14.20 -17.96
CA TYR A 468 -17.23 14.02 -19.35
C TYR A 468 -16.71 12.69 -19.90
N ARG A 469 -17.60 11.86 -20.46
CA ARG A 469 -17.22 10.66 -21.23
C ARG A 469 -17.27 10.98 -22.73
N PRO A 470 -16.14 10.99 -23.45
CA PRO A 470 -16.15 11.26 -24.88
C PRO A 470 -16.84 10.11 -25.63
N GLN A 471 -17.79 10.45 -26.50
CA GLN A 471 -18.24 9.52 -27.53
C GLN A 471 -17.14 9.39 -28.60
N ARG A 472 -16.93 8.18 -29.13
CA ARG A 472 -15.88 7.89 -30.12
C ARG A 472 -16.09 8.71 -31.40
N GLY A 473 -15.46 9.88 -31.48
CA GLY A 473 -15.53 10.74 -32.65
C GLY A 473 -14.65 11.99 -32.53
N ARG A 474 -13.39 11.87 -32.99
CA ARG A 474 -12.46 12.95 -33.35
C ARG A 474 -12.15 14.01 -32.26
N SER A 475 -11.17 13.74 -31.40
CA SER A 475 -10.42 14.80 -30.72
C SER A 475 -9.11 15.07 -31.47
N ARG A 476 -8.90 16.33 -31.89
CA ARG A 476 -7.59 16.83 -32.36
C ARG A 476 -6.85 17.40 -31.15
N GLN A 477 -5.76 16.75 -30.74
CA GLN A 477 -4.79 17.38 -29.83
C GLN A 477 -4.17 18.60 -30.53
N ARG A 478 -4.22 19.77 -29.88
CA ARG A 478 -3.39 20.92 -30.25
C ARG A 478 -2.22 21.00 -29.26
N PRO A 479 -0.96 20.87 -29.70
CA PRO A 479 0.21 21.12 -28.86
C PRO A 479 0.45 22.63 -28.71
N GLY A 480 0.72 23.08 -27.49
CA GLY A 480 1.26 24.41 -27.20
C GLY A 480 0.22 25.46 -26.82
N ALA A 481 -0.15 25.52 -25.53
CA ALA A 481 -0.81 26.69 -24.96
C ALA A 481 0.23 27.51 -24.17
N ARG A 482 0.45 28.76 -24.58
CA ARG A 482 1.20 29.74 -23.78
C ARG A 482 0.30 30.25 -22.65
N VAL A 483 0.88 30.39 -21.47
CA VAL A 483 0.22 30.90 -20.25
C VAL A 483 -0.15 32.38 -20.43
N GLY A 484 -1.45 32.68 -20.40
CA GLY A 484 -1.99 34.03 -20.23
C GLY A 484 -2.30 34.33 -18.76
N ARG A 485 -2.89 35.51 -18.45
CA ARG A 485 -3.12 36.07 -17.10
C ARG A 485 -3.95 35.20 -16.10
N HIS A 486 -4.36 33.99 -16.47
CA HIS A 486 -5.09 33.00 -15.65
C HIS A 486 -4.46 31.61 -15.86
N GLY A 487 -4.27 30.81 -14.80
CA GLY A 487 -3.47 29.59 -14.85
C GLY A 487 -4.11 28.38 -14.18
N VAL A 488 -3.98 27.22 -14.82
CA VAL A 488 -4.25 25.89 -14.25
C VAL A 488 -3.02 25.03 -14.50
N VAL A 489 -2.47 24.42 -13.46
CA VAL A 489 -1.31 23.54 -13.58
C VAL A 489 -1.44 22.31 -12.70
N VAL A 490 -0.69 21.28 -13.07
CA VAL A 490 -0.37 20.11 -12.25
C VAL A 490 1.06 20.34 -11.71
N GLY A 491 1.27 20.29 -10.39
CA GLY A 491 2.62 20.45 -9.79
C GLY A 491 3.54 19.26 -10.10
N PRO A 492 4.89 19.40 -10.19
CA PRO A 492 5.79 20.20 -9.33
C PRO A 492 6.45 21.38 -10.04
N HIS A 493 6.05 22.59 -9.69
CA HIS A 493 6.92 23.74 -9.89
C HIS A 493 6.96 24.55 -8.60
N ARG A 494 8.17 24.70 -8.02
CA ARG A 494 8.46 25.80 -7.09
C ARG A 494 8.27 27.10 -7.86
N LEU A 495 7.08 27.66 -7.83
CA LEU A 495 6.84 29.01 -8.31
C LEU A 495 7.20 29.94 -7.15
N ARG A 496 8.40 30.52 -7.23
CA ARG A 496 8.71 31.71 -6.44
C ARG A 496 7.79 32.83 -6.92
N PRO A 497 7.15 33.59 -6.02
CA PRO A 497 6.65 34.90 -6.41
C PRO A 497 7.85 35.77 -6.80
N ASP A 498 7.63 36.64 -7.78
CA ASP A 498 8.56 37.65 -8.32
C ASP A 498 9.36 37.25 -9.58
N ARG A 499 8.72 37.41 -10.74
CA ARG A 499 9.03 38.50 -11.69
C ARG A 499 7.91 38.72 -12.70
#